data_AF-F0VP91-F1
#
_entry.id   AF-F0VP91-F1
#
_cell.length_a   1.000
_cell.length_b   1.000
_cell.length_c   1.000
_cell.angle_alpha   90.00
_cell.angle_beta   90.00
_cell.angle_gamma   90.00
#
_symmetry.space_group_name_H-M   'P 1'
#
loop_
_entity.id
_entity.type
_entity.pdbx_description
1 polymer ?
#
loop_
_entity_poly.entity_id
_entity_poly.type
_entity_poly.pdbx_seq_one_letter_code
_entity_poly.pdbx_strand_id
1 'polypeptide(L)'
;MERLSTCRYDPLTEVPLPPGIVLWTPHQYYDGAGWLALPEHEKLQMKPTRWADGRLRFLDPIDELPEPFKAVQSGKFDVKCWRRGDCKLGIEGDRTVFLKAPISPEVAVYVHADRLPAFPKTWKPLVFILNQSVAMFRLTENLCLVLVVENDKTMNISCVDYNGGFACTHPKTNMVVAYGSYIVKTFEKLSNCAAIPKMVTASGDWGFFVQFYPWGFFFIPKSLELTRPQAVLGAVGMGKKVDTIGLVFHPPNMFINVKLDLPAKTTRALQFGKDFQVTAKKTSETDIEIFLIIDGQLAKYNYSFDIRNNKPERPKHTDNIHFKCTCDAEEKKKPEPRFKLTACKDSVVLLEQGCPCGNPDEQLVSEQVIAFFDAEVCLYYTHPPALKLCDAFTDVAIRE
;
A
#
# COMPACT_ATOMS: atom_id res chain seq x y z
N MET A 1 -11.22 -11.95 -2.29
CA MET A 1 -10.43 -12.36 -1.10
C MET A 1 -10.58 -13.85 -0.77
N GLU A 2 -11.77 -14.45 -0.94
CA GLU A 2 -11.99 -15.91 -0.87
C GLU A 2 -11.05 -16.75 -1.76
N ARG A 3 -10.49 -16.16 -2.83
CA ARG A 3 -9.55 -16.83 -3.74
C ARG A 3 -8.28 -17.33 -3.04
N LEU A 4 -7.77 -16.67 -1.99
CA LEU A 4 -6.51 -17.10 -1.34
C LEU A 4 -6.67 -18.30 -0.42
N SER A 5 -7.88 -18.58 0.11
CA SER A 5 -8.11 -19.77 0.94
C SER A 5 -8.17 -21.05 0.11
N THR A 6 -8.32 -20.94 -1.21
CA THR A 6 -8.32 -22.07 -2.15
C THR A 6 -7.03 -22.16 -2.99
N CYS A 7 -6.13 -21.18 -2.90
CA CYS A 7 -4.86 -21.23 -3.63
C CYS A 7 -3.91 -22.27 -3.03
N ARG A 8 -3.24 -23.03 -3.91
CA ARG A 8 -2.03 -23.75 -3.56
C ARG A 8 -0.86 -22.77 -3.49
N TYR A 9 0.06 -22.99 -2.55
CA TYR A 9 1.26 -22.17 -2.37
C TYR A 9 2.50 -23.03 -2.61
N ASP A 10 3.43 -22.51 -3.40
CA ASP A 10 4.74 -23.12 -3.61
C ASP A 10 5.83 -22.28 -2.94
N PRO A 11 6.91 -22.91 -2.45
CA PRO A 11 8.06 -22.18 -1.93
C PRO A 11 8.61 -21.19 -2.95
N LEU A 12 8.93 -19.98 -2.50
CA LEU A 12 9.72 -19.05 -3.29
C LEU A 12 11.11 -19.67 -3.52
N THR A 13 11.55 -19.71 -4.78
CA THR A 13 12.88 -20.19 -5.17
C THR A 13 13.60 -19.08 -5.90
N GLU A 14 14.86 -18.82 -5.55
CA GLU A 14 15.60 -17.72 -6.15
C GLU A 14 15.68 -17.84 -7.68
N VAL A 15 15.36 -16.75 -8.37
CA VAL A 15 15.48 -16.64 -9.83
C VAL A 15 16.43 -15.48 -10.12
N PRO A 16 17.52 -15.70 -10.88
CA PRO A 16 18.44 -14.62 -11.24
C PRO A 16 17.74 -13.63 -12.17
N LEU A 17 18.06 -12.35 -11.98
CA LEU A 17 17.63 -11.31 -12.91
C LEU A 17 18.55 -11.30 -14.15
N PRO A 18 18.02 -10.89 -15.33
CA PRO A 18 18.86 -10.64 -16.50
C PRO A 18 20.01 -9.67 -16.20
N PRO A 19 21.22 -9.88 -16.75
CA PRO A 19 22.33 -8.94 -16.56
C PRO A 19 21.99 -7.54 -17.06
N GLY A 20 22.38 -6.51 -16.31
CA GLY A 20 22.17 -5.11 -16.70
C GLY A 20 20.75 -4.57 -16.50
N ILE A 21 19.83 -5.36 -15.96
CA ILE A 21 18.47 -4.90 -15.65
C ILE A 21 18.50 -3.66 -14.74
N VAL A 22 17.70 -2.67 -15.07
CA VAL A 22 17.48 -1.47 -14.25
C VAL A 22 16.11 -1.52 -13.59
N LEU A 23 15.08 -1.80 -14.40
CA LEU A 23 13.68 -1.91 -13.99
C LEU A 23 12.99 -2.98 -14.84
N TRP A 24 11.86 -3.52 -14.36
CA TRP A 24 11.03 -4.40 -15.18
C TRP A 24 9.55 -4.31 -14.84
N THR A 25 8.75 -4.74 -15.81
CA THR A 25 7.34 -5.08 -15.68
C THR A 25 7.21 -6.61 -15.72
N PRO A 26 6.01 -7.18 -15.57
CA PRO A 26 5.84 -8.63 -15.70
C PRO A 26 6.28 -9.19 -17.06
N HIS A 27 6.33 -8.39 -18.13
CA HIS A 27 6.60 -8.89 -19.49
C HIS A 27 7.91 -8.40 -20.11
N GLN A 28 8.44 -7.27 -19.63
CA GLN A 28 9.57 -6.59 -20.24
C GLN A 28 10.52 -6.03 -19.19
N TYR A 29 11.78 -5.86 -19.53
CA TYR A 29 12.76 -5.15 -18.70
C TYR A 29 13.51 -4.08 -19.46
N TYR A 30 13.95 -3.06 -18.74
CA TYR A 30 14.78 -1.98 -19.25
C TYR A 30 16.22 -2.18 -18.78
N ASP A 31 17.16 -2.18 -19.72
CA ASP A 31 18.60 -2.44 -19.47
C ASP A 31 19.47 -1.16 -19.47
N GLY A 32 18.83 0.02 -19.58
CA GLY A 32 19.52 1.30 -19.74
C GLY A 32 19.59 1.80 -21.19
N ALA A 33 19.42 0.93 -22.18
CA ALA A 33 19.37 1.29 -23.60
C ALA A 33 17.95 1.19 -24.18
N GLY A 34 17.17 0.20 -23.77
CA GLY A 34 15.82 -0.01 -24.29
C GLY A 34 15.02 -1.06 -23.53
N TRP A 35 13.77 -1.25 -23.93
CA TRP A 35 12.91 -2.32 -23.40
C TRP A 35 13.11 -3.61 -24.18
N LEU A 36 13.33 -4.70 -23.46
CA LEU A 36 13.51 -6.05 -23.97
C LEU A 36 12.48 -6.99 -23.33
N ALA A 37 12.15 -8.10 -24.00
CA ALA A 37 11.27 -9.12 -23.43
C ALA A 37 11.92 -9.76 -22.20
N LEU A 38 11.15 -9.95 -21.12
CA LEU A 38 11.64 -10.56 -19.89
C LEU A 38 11.73 -12.09 -20.05
N PRO A 39 12.94 -12.69 -19.97
CA PRO A 39 13.09 -14.13 -19.97
C PRO A 39 12.42 -14.73 -18.73
N GLU A 40 11.79 -15.91 -18.88
CA GLU A 40 11.16 -16.62 -17.75
C GLU A 40 10.17 -15.75 -16.95
N HIS A 41 9.47 -14.84 -17.63
CA HIS A 41 8.56 -13.86 -17.06
C HIS A 41 7.56 -14.44 -16.02
N GLU A 42 7.05 -15.65 -16.25
CA GLU A 42 6.15 -16.37 -15.33
C GLU A 42 6.76 -16.64 -13.94
N LYS A 43 8.09 -16.70 -13.86
CA LYS A 43 8.83 -16.88 -12.61
C LYS A 43 9.14 -15.55 -11.93
N LEU A 44 9.36 -14.48 -12.70
CA LEU A 44 9.74 -13.16 -12.17
C LEU A 44 8.56 -12.23 -11.88
N GLN A 45 7.34 -12.61 -12.28
CA GLN A 45 6.13 -11.85 -11.97
C GLN A 45 5.85 -11.78 -10.46
N MET A 46 5.24 -10.66 -10.04
CA MET A 46 4.70 -10.52 -8.69
C MET A 46 3.52 -11.45 -8.47
N LYS A 47 3.57 -12.28 -7.44
CA LYS A 47 2.51 -13.25 -7.09
C LYS A 47 2.00 -12.98 -5.68
N PRO A 48 0.70 -13.24 -5.41
CA PRO A 48 0.18 -13.16 -4.06
C PRO A 48 1.01 -14.01 -3.11
N THR A 49 1.28 -13.50 -1.92
CA THR A 49 2.13 -14.17 -0.92
C THR A 49 1.46 -14.17 0.44
N ARG A 50 1.89 -15.08 1.32
CA ARG A 50 1.53 -15.05 2.74
C ARG A 50 2.76 -14.78 3.59
N TRP A 51 2.50 -14.19 4.75
CA TRP A 51 3.54 -13.97 5.75
C TRP A 51 3.96 -15.31 6.36
N ALA A 52 5.27 -15.51 6.53
CA ALA A 52 5.84 -16.72 7.10
C ALA A 52 5.37 -16.98 8.54
N ASP A 53 5.11 -15.93 9.32
CA ASP A 53 4.54 -16.00 10.68
C ASP A 53 3.01 -16.10 10.71
N GLY A 54 2.37 -16.12 9.54
CA GLY A 54 0.93 -16.22 9.41
C GLY A 54 0.15 -15.06 10.03
N ARG A 55 0.70 -13.84 10.08
CA ARG A 55 0.02 -12.68 10.71
C ARG A 55 -1.29 -12.22 10.04
N LEU A 56 -1.55 -12.62 8.80
CA LEU A 56 -2.81 -12.41 8.09
C LEU A 56 -3.64 -13.71 8.09
N ARG A 57 -4.84 -13.68 8.69
CA ARG A 57 -5.61 -14.89 9.02
C ARG A 57 -7.09 -14.72 8.73
N PHE A 58 -7.67 -15.62 7.94
CA PHE A 58 -9.12 -15.81 7.89
C PHE A 58 -9.54 -16.69 9.05
N LEU A 59 -10.47 -16.21 9.89
CA LEU A 59 -10.97 -16.98 11.02
C LEU A 59 -12.10 -17.91 10.56
N ASP A 60 -12.05 -19.16 11.02
CA ASP A 60 -13.07 -20.15 10.71
C ASP A 60 -14.13 -20.17 11.82
N PRO A 61 -15.43 -20.34 11.48
CA PRO A 61 -16.49 -20.42 12.48
C PRO A 61 -16.28 -21.66 13.36
N ILE A 62 -16.60 -21.52 14.65
CA ILE A 62 -16.56 -22.61 15.63
C ILE A 62 -17.84 -22.62 16.46
N ASP A 63 -18.30 -23.81 16.82
CA ASP A 63 -19.53 -23.98 17.61
C ASP A 63 -19.29 -23.82 19.11
N GLU A 64 -18.05 -24.01 19.56
CA GLU A 64 -17.67 -23.92 20.98
C GLU A 64 -17.23 -22.51 21.37
N LEU A 65 -17.73 -22.03 22.51
CA LEU A 65 -17.27 -20.77 23.11
C LEU A 65 -15.83 -20.93 23.64
N PRO A 66 -14.86 -20.13 23.16
CA PRO A 66 -13.51 -20.19 23.67
C PRO A 66 -13.40 -19.87 25.17
N GLU A 67 -12.56 -20.60 25.89
CA GLU A 67 -12.30 -20.40 27.33
C GLU A 67 -12.09 -18.93 27.73
N PRO A 68 -11.28 -18.11 27.01
CA PRO A 68 -11.09 -16.71 27.39
C PRO A 68 -12.38 -15.89 27.38
N PHE A 69 -13.36 -16.25 26.55
CA PHE A 69 -14.62 -15.51 26.42
C PHE A 69 -15.62 -15.86 27.53
N LYS A 70 -15.48 -17.03 28.17
CA LYS A 70 -16.34 -17.43 29.30
C LYS A 70 -16.27 -16.45 30.47
N ALA A 71 -15.12 -15.79 30.65
CA ALA A 71 -14.89 -14.81 31.73
C ALA A 71 -15.55 -13.45 31.49
N VAL A 72 -15.90 -13.11 30.24
CA VAL A 72 -16.40 -11.76 29.87
C VAL A 72 -17.79 -11.77 29.24
N GLN A 73 -18.31 -12.92 28.82
CA GLN A 73 -19.66 -13.02 28.29
C GLN A 73 -20.71 -12.66 29.34
N SER A 74 -21.82 -12.07 28.90
CA SER A 74 -22.94 -11.76 29.81
C SER A 74 -23.81 -12.98 30.13
N GLY A 75 -23.80 -13.98 29.24
CA GLY A 75 -24.64 -15.19 29.33
C GLY A 75 -26.11 -14.97 28.96
N LYS A 76 -26.48 -13.75 28.55
CA LYS A 76 -27.86 -13.39 28.17
C LYS A 76 -28.22 -13.76 26.74
N PHE A 77 -27.21 -13.91 25.88
CA PHE A 77 -27.38 -14.22 24.46
C PHE A 77 -26.33 -15.23 24.01
N ASP A 78 -26.63 -15.92 22.91
CA ASP A 78 -25.66 -16.79 22.26
C ASP A 78 -24.49 -15.98 21.68
N VAL A 79 -23.30 -16.60 21.67
CA VAL A 79 -22.07 -15.99 21.15
C VAL A 79 -21.64 -16.73 19.89
N LYS A 80 -21.66 -16.04 18.75
CA LYS A 80 -21.10 -16.56 17.50
C LYS A 80 -19.59 -16.40 17.54
N CYS A 81 -18.84 -17.48 17.31
CA CYS A 81 -17.39 -17.48 17.47
C CYS A 81 -16.65 -17.88 16.20
N TRP A 82 -15.48 -17.27 16.01
CA TRP A 82 -14.52 -17.64 14.97
C TRP A 82 -13.11 -17.75 15.56
N ARG A 83 -12.28 -18.63 15.01
CA ARG A 83 -10.92 -18.88 15.48
C ARG A 83 -9.97 -19.25 14.34
N ARG A 84 -8.71 -18.85 14.49
CA ARG A 84 -7.58 -19.47 13.78
C ARG A 84 -6.30 -19.27 14.59
N GLY A 85 -5.64 -20.38 14.93
CA GLY A 85 -4.50 -20.36 15.83
C GLY A 85 -4.87 -19.79 17.21
N ASP A 86 -4.15 -18.75 17.62
CA ASP A 86 -4.34 -17.99 18.85
C ASP A 86 -5.26 -16.76 18.69
N CYS A 87 -5.67 -16.40 17.47
CA CYS A 87 -6.68 -15.38 17.22
C CYS A 87 -8.10 -15.93 17.44
N LYS A 88 -8.94 -15.16 18.14
CA LYS A 88 -10.34 -15.49 18.40
C LYS A 88 -11.20 -14.23 18.31
N LEU A 89 -12.41 -14.41 17.79
CA LEU A 89 -13.44 -13.38 17.65
C LEU A 89 -14.76 -13.96 18.13
N GLY A 90 -15.49 -13.22 18.96
CA GLY A 90 -16.83 -13.59 19.43
C GLY A 90 -17.80 -12.43 19.25
N ILE A 91 -19.06 -12.69 18.93
CA ILE A 91 -20.13 -11.67 18.87
C ILE A 91 -21.33 -12.16 19.67
N GLU A 92 -21.66 -11.47 20.76
CA GLU A 92 -22.81 -11.72 21.64
C GLU A 92 -23.95 -10.73 21.35
N GLY A 93 -25.18 -11.23 21.23
CA GLY A 93 -26.41 -10.41 21.15
C GLY A 93 -26.44 -9.40 20.00
N ASP A 94 -25.65 -9.64 18.95
CA ASP A 94 -25.47 -8.79 17.76
C ASP A 94 -24.81 -7.41 17.99
N ARG A 95 -24.18 -7.15 19.15
CA ARG A 95 -23.52 -5.85 19.41
C ARG A 95 -22.19 -5.95 20.14
N THR A 96 -22.06 -6.89 21.08
CA THR A 96 -20.85 -7.03 21.89
C THR A 96 -19.87 -7.92 21.17
N VAL A 97 -18.69 -7.39 20.88
CA VAL A 97 -17.61 -8.07 20.18
C VAL A 97 -16.47 -8.37 21.16
N PHE A 98 -16.03 -9.62 21.19
CA PHE A 98 -14.89 -10.09 21.96
C PHE A 98 -13.72 -10.36 21.02
N LEU A 99 -12.57 -9.75 21.29
CA LEU A 99 -11.35 -9.88 20.49
C LEU A 99 -10.23 -10.48 21.34
N LYS A 100 -9.57 -11.51 20.82
CA LYS A 100 -8.30 -12.02 21.36
C LYS A 100 -7.30 -12.16 20.24
N ALA A 101 -6.14 -11.52 20.38
CA ALA A 101 -5.00 -11.61 19.48
C ALA A 101 -3.73 -11.96 20.28
N PRO A 102 -2.64 -12.36 19.62
CA PRO A 102 -1.38 -12.66 20.29
C PRO A 102 -0.81 -11.44 21.02
N ILE A 103 -1.09 -10.26 20.49
CA ILE A 103 -0.64 -8.97 21.05
C ILE A 103 -1.45 -8.52 22.26
N SER A 104 -2.66 -9.05 22.43
CA SER A 104 -3.57 -8.57 23.46
C SER A 104 -3.33 -9.35 24.76
N PRO A 105 -3.05 -8.70 25.90
CA PRO A 105 -2.86 -9.41 27.17
C PRO A 105 -4.14 -10.16 27.59
N GLU A 106 -5.29 -9.51 27.45
CA GLU A 106 -6.61 -10.05 27.83
C GLU A 106 -7.56 -10.08 26.62
N VAL A 107 -8.84 -10.40 26.87
CA VAL A 107 -9.91 -10.26 25.88
C VAL A 107 -10.33 -8.81 25.82
N ALA A 108 -10.20 -8.20 24.65
CA ALA A 108 -10.67 -6.84 24.43
C ALA A 108 -12.15 -6.87 24.06
N VAL A 109 -12.98 -6.09 24.75
CA VAL A 109 -14.43 -6.06 24.58
C VAL A 109 -14.83 -4.73 23.92
N TYR A 110 -15.60 -4.80 22.84
CA TYR A 110 -16.14 -3.64 22.15
C TYR A 110 -17.64 -3.77 21.97
N VAL A 111 -18.39 -2.74 22.33
CA VAL A 111 -19.85 -2.71 22.13
C VAL A 111 -20.15 -1.78 20.97
N HIS A 112 -20.61 -2.34 19.85
CA HIS A 112 -21.03 -1.55 18.70
C HIS A 112 -22.32 -0.77 19.01
N ALA A 113 -22.39 0.48 18.56
CA ALA A 113 -23.55 1.34 18.83
C ALA A 113 -24.84 0.78 18.21
N ASP A 114 -24.72 0.28 16.98
CA ASP A 114 -25.80 -0.34 16.22
C ASP A 114 -25.74 -1.87 16.23
N ARG A 115 -26.85 -2.50 15.84
CA ARG A 115 -26.88 -3.95 15.63
C ARG A 115 -25.99 -4.32 14.43
N LEU A 116 -25.05 -5.24 14.64
CA LEU A 116 -24.25 -5.83 13.58
C LEU A 116 -25.13 -6.69 12.66
N PRO A 117 -24.81 -6.76 11.36
CA PRO A 117 -25.59 -7.56 10.42
C PRO A 117 -25.50 -9.05 10.77
N ALA A 118 -26.49 -9.82 10.31
CA ALA A 118 -26.40 -11.27 10.36
C ALA A 118 -25.28 -11.75 9.43
N PHE A 119 -24.33 -12.51 9.98
CA PHE A 119 -23.23 -13.09 9.22
C PHE A 119 -23.66 -14.38 8.52
N PRO A 120 -23.52 -14.49 7.19
CA PRO A 120 -23.68 -15.76 6.48
C PRO A 120 -22.72 -16.81 7.04
N LYS A 121 -23.08 -18.10 6.98
CA LYS A 121 -22.19 -19.21 7.40
C LYS A 121 -20.87 -19.23 6.64
N THR A 122 -20.87 -18.71 5.41
CA THR A 122 -19.68 -18.63 4.54
C THR A 122 -18.76 -17.46 4.90
N TRP A 123 -19.22 -16.48 5.67
CA TRP A 123 -18.43 -15.31 5.99
C TRP A 123 -17.29 -15.65 6.96
N LYS A 124 -16.08 -15.25 6.58
CA LYS A 124 -14.85 -15.44 7.36
C LYS A 124 -14.24 -14.09 7.71
N PRO A 125 -14.34 -13.64 8.97
CA PRO A 125 -13.64 -12.46 9.44
C PRO A 125 -12.14 -12.56 9.21
N LEU A 126 -11.51 -11.46 8.83
CA LEU A 126 -10.07 -11.39 8.56
C LEU A 126 -9.38 -10.67 9.72
N VAL A 127 -8.29 -11.26 10.21
CA VAL A 127 -7.41 -10.64 11.21
C VAL A 127 -6.06 -10.38 10.57
N PHE A 128 -5.57 -9.15 10.71
CA PHE A 128 -4.21 -8.79 10.34
C PHE A 128 -3.49 -8.25 11.58
N ILE A 129 -2.56 -9.04 12.12
CA ILE A 129 -1.65 -8.58 13.18
C ILE A 129 -0.56 -7.75 12.50
N LEU A 130 -0.63 -6.43 12.63
CA LEU A 130 0.27 -5.53 11.92
C LEU A 130 1.65 -5.51 12.58
N ASN A 131 1.71 -5.38 13.91
CA ASN A 131 2.92 -5.54 14.70
C ASN A 131 2.53 -5.91 16.14
N GLN A 132 3.46 -5.80 17.09
CA GLN A 132 3.24 -6.06 18.52
C GLN A 132 2.22 -5.13 19.21
N SER A 133 1.83 -4.03 18.59
CA SER A 133 0.96 -3.00 19.17
C SER A 133 -0.36 -2.84 18.43
N VAL A 134 -0.48 -3.29 17.18
CA VAL A 134 -1.67 -3.03 16.35
C VAL A 134 -2.13 -4.31 15.67
N ALA A 135 -3.44 -4.59 15.76
CA ALA A 135 -4.12 -5.60 14.96
C ALA A 135 -5.42 -5.05 14.39
N MET A 136 -5.79 -5.53 13.21
CA MET A 136 -7.06 -5.19 12.55
C MET A 136 -7.95 -6.42 12.47
N PHE A 137 -9.24 -6.26 12.74
CA PHE A 137 -10.27 -7.28 12.62
C PHE A 137 -11.33 -6.77 11.65
N ARG A 138 -11.29 -7.24 10.41
CA ARG A 138 -12.37 -6.98 9.45
C ARG A 138 -13.55 -7.90 9.78
N LEU A 139 -14.62 -7.29 10.26
CA LEU A 139 -15.83 -8.02 10.64
C LEU A 139 -16.79 -8.15 9.48
N THR A 140 -16.98 -7.12 8.64
CA THR A 140 -17.85 -7.16 7.46
C THR A 140 -17.12 -6.58 6.25
N GLU A 141 -17.82 -6.43 5.12
CA GLU A 141 -17.24 -5.76 3.95
C GLU A 141 -16.81 -4.32 4.24
N ASN A 142 -17.54 -3.63 5.13
CA ASN A 142 -17.37 -2.20 5.42
C ASN A 142 -16.93 -1.93 6.86
N LEU A 143 -16.92 -2.92 7.76
CA LEU A 143 -16.63 -2.70 9.18
C LEU A 143 -15.33 -3.37 9.59
N CYS A 144 -14.41 -2.56 10.13
CA CYS A 144 -13.16 -3.01 10.71
C CYS A 144 -12.99 -2.49 12.14
N LEU A 145 -12.48 -3.33 13.03
CA LEU A 145 -12.05 -2.93 14.35
C LEU A 145 -10.52 -2.90 14.40
N VAL A 146 -9.96 -1.76 14.80
CA VAL A 146 -8.53 -1.58 15.04
C VAL A 146 -8.28 -1.73 16.53
N LEU A 147 -7.59 -2.80 16.91
CA LEU A 147 -7.12 -3.04 18.26
C LEU A 147 -5.71 -2.47 18.42
N VAL A 148 -5.57 -1.52 19.35
CA VAL A 148 -4.29 -0.95 19.77
C VAL A 148 -3.95 -1.44 21.17
N VAL A 149 -2.73 -1.92 21.36
CA VAL A 149 -2.15 -2.28 22.65
C VAL A 149 -1.01 -1.30 22.92
N GLU A 150 -1.21 -0.43 23.91
CA GLU A 150 -0.24 0.60 24.31
C GLU A 150 0.91 0.00 25.13
N ASN A 151 1.95 0.79 25.38
CA ASN A 151 3.16 0.34 26.09
C ASN A 151 2.88 -0.12 27.53
N ASP A 152 1.89 0.50 28.18
CA ASP A 152 1.40 0.16 29.51
C ASP A 152 0.42 -1.05 29.50
N LYS A 153 0.25 -1.69 28.35
CA LYS A 153 -0.68 -2.82 28.10
C LYS A 153 -2.16 -2.43 28.08
N THR A 154 -2.49 -1.14 28.14
CA THR A 154 -3.85 -0.66 27.91
C THR A 154 -4.30 -1.00 26.49
N MET A 155 -5.53 -1.50 26.35
CA MET A 155 -6.11 -1.88 25.06
C MET A 155 -7.19 -0.87 24.65
N ASN A 156 -7.10 -0.36 23.43
CA ASN A 156 -8.09 0.52 22.83
C ASN A 156 -8.62 -0.11 21.54
N ILE A 157 -9.94 -0.08 21.35
CA ILE A 157 -10.59 -0.53 20.11
C ILE A 157 -11.24 0.66 19.43
N SER A 158 -10.93 0.87 18.15
CA SER A 158 -11.60 1.84 17.30
C SER A 158 -12.36 1.13 16.18
N CYS A 159 -13.62 1.48 15.98
CA CYS A 159 -14.39 1.02 14.82
C CYS A 159 -14.19 2.00 13.67
N VAL A 160 -13.84 1.47 12.51
CA VAL A 160 -13.54 2.25 11.30
C VAL A 160 -14.25 1.64 10.10
N ASP A 161 -14.55 2.48 9.11
CA ASP A 161 -14.93 1.99 7.79
C ASP A 161 -13.73 1.26 7.18
N TYR A 162 -13.93 0.02 6.74
CA TYR A 162 -12.91 -0.79 6.09
C TYR A 162 -12.37 -0.11 4.84
N ASN A 163 -13.24 0.60 4.10
CA ASN A 163 -12.90 1.39 2.92
C ASN A 163 -12.53 2.84 3.28
N GLY A 164 -12.43 3.20 4.56
CA GLY A 164 -12.05 4.56 4.97
C GLY A 164 -10.54 4.84 4.89
N GLY A 165 -9.74 3.90 4.41
CA GLY A 165 -8.28 3.98 4.42
C GLY A 165 -7.62 2.61 4.32
N PHE A 166 -6.40 2.49 4.83
CA PHE A 166 -5.72 1.20 5.04
C PHE A 166 -4.67 1.29 6.14
N ALA A 167 -4.24 0.15 6.67
CA ALA A 167 -2.99 0.02 7.38
C ALA A 167 -2.24 -1.24 6.93
N CYS A 168 -0.92 -1.15 6.84
CA CYS A 168 -0.09 -2.24 6.38
C CYS A 168 1.27 -2.24 7.10
N THR A 169 1.93 -3.39 7.06
CA THR A 169 3.23 -3.59 7.70
C THR A 169 4.33 -3.72 6.66
N HIS A 170 5.45 -3.06 6.92
CA HIS A 170 6.66 -3.23 6.15
C HIS A 170 7.27 -4.64 6.37
N PRO A 171 7.47 -5.46 5.33
CA PRO A 171 7.97 -6.83 5.46
C PRO A 171 9.29 -6.94 6.22
N LYS A 172 10.25 -6.05 5.92
CA LYS A 172 11.59 -6.07 6.54
C LYS A 172 11.69 -5.44 7.94
N THR A 173 11.05 -4.29 8.17
CA THR A 173 11.26 -3.49 9.39
C THR A 173 10.14 -3.66 10.42
N ASN A 174 9.05 -4.37 10.06
CA ASN A 174 7.81 -4.44 10.85
C ASN A 174 7.18 -3.08 11.19
N MET A 175 7.58 -2.01 10.49
CA MET A 175 6.97 -0.70 10.65
C MET A 175 5.55 -0.73 10.10
N VAL A 176 4.61 -0.24 10.90
CA VAL A 176 3.20 -0.15 10.50
C VAL A 176 2.93 1.25 10.00
N VAL A 177 2.33 1.35 8.82
CA VAL A 177 1.88 2.62 8.26
C VAL A 177 0.37 2.59 8.11
N ALA A 178 -0.29 3.71 8.40
CA ALA A 178 -1.74 3.84 8.28
C ALA A 178 -2.12 5.12 7.52
N TYR A 179 -3.21 5.02 6.77
CA TYR A 179 -3.82 6.11 5.99
C TYR A 179 -5.32 6.18 6.27
N GLY A 180 -5.88 7.39 6.23
CA GLY A 180 -7.32 7.60 6.39
C GLY A 180 -7.84 7.23 7.78
N SER A 181 -9.00 6.57 7.84
CA SER A 181 -9.70 6.18 9.07
C SER A 181 -8.88 5.29 10.01
N TYR A 182 -7.86 4.60 9.49
CA TYR A 182 -7.00 3.70 10.26
C TYR A 182 -5.95 4.43 11.12
N ILE A 183 -5.79 5.75 10.95
CA ILE A 183 -4.98 6.58 11.83
C ILE A 183 -5.79 6.87 13.10
N VAL A 184 -5.91 5.86 13.95
CA VAL A 184 -6.68 5.92 15.19
C VAL A 184 -5.98 6.77 16.25
N LYS A 185 -6.71 7.15 17.30
CA LYS A 185 -6.13 7.89 18.43
C LYS A 185 -4.89 7.14 18.96
N THR A 186 -3.86 7.90 19.32
CA THR A 186 -2.55 7.42 19.80
C THR A 186 -1.70 6.60 18.82
N PHE A 187 -2.15 6.35 17.58
CA PHE A 187 -1.42 5.54 16.59
C PHE A 187 0.04 6.00 16.38
N GLU A 188 0.28 7.29 16.17
CA GLU A 188 1.63 7.84 15.97
C GLU A 188 2.49 7.89 17.23
N LYS A 189 1.92 7.62 18.41
CA LYS A 189 2.67 7.50 19.67
C LYS A 189 3.19 6.07 19.88
N LEU A 190 2.70 5.10 19.12
CA LEU A 190 3.12 3.71 19.21
C LEU A 190 4.51 3.53 18.58
N SER A 191 5.31 2.65 19.16
CA SER A 191 6.60 2.30 18.59
C SER A 191 6.44 1.70 17.20
N ASN A 192 7.28 2.12 16.25
CA ASN A 192 7.32 1.56 14.90
C ASN A 192 6.00 1.73 14.12
N CYS A 193 5.27 2.83 14.37
CA CYS A 193 4.06 3.21 13.65
C CYS A 193 4.21 4.62 13.05
N ALA A 194 3.70 4.85 11.84
CA ALA A 194 3.72 6.16 11.19
C ALA A 194 2.44 6.44 10.40
N ALA A 195 1.85 7.63 10.56
CA ALA A 195 0.72 8.03 9.75
C ALA A 195 1.19 8.59 8.41
N ILE A 196 0.50 8.17 7.35
CA ILE A 196 0.71 8.62 5.97
C ILE A 196 -0.07 9.93 5.77
N PRO A 197 0.59 11.02 5.33
CA PRO A 197 -0.09 12.27 5.00
C PRO A 197 -1.19 12.09 3.95
N LYS A 198 -2.29 12.85 4.08
CA LYS A 198 -3.41 12.80 3.13
C LYS A 198 -2.96 13.21 1.72
N MET A 199 -3.19 12.34 0.74
CA MET A 199 -2.95 12.61 -0.67
C MET A 199 -4.26 13.00 -1.35
N VAL A 200 -4.22 13.92 -2.32
CA VAL A 200 -5.39 14.24 -3.12
C VAL A 200 -5.44 13.26 -4.29
N THR A 201 -6.43 12.38 -4.28
CA THR A 201 -6.57 11.29 -5.25
C THR A 201 -8.03 11.10 -5.61
N ALA A 202 -8.30 10.57 -6.81
CA ALA A 202 -9.63 10.16 -7.25
C ALA A 202 -9.97 8.72 -6.80
N SER A 203 -8.99 7.97 -6.29
CA SER A 203 -9.12 6.56 -5.90
C SER A 203 -9.89 6.30 -4.60
N GLY A 204 -10.46 7.35 -3.99
CA GLY A 204 -10.94 7.30 -2.61
C GLY A 204 -9.80 7.11 -1.61
N ASP A 205 -10.14 6.77 -0.36
CA ASP A 205 -9.16 6.68 0.72
C ASP A 205 -8.39 5.32 0.73
N TRP A 206 -8.85 4.32 -0.02
CA TRP A 206 -8.32 2.94 0.02
C TRP A 206 -7.68 2.48 -1.29
N GLY A 207 -7.87 3.18 -2.41
CA GLY A 207 -7.34 2.77 -3.72
C GLY A 207 -5.86 3.11 -3.91
N PHE A 208 -5.00 2.40 -3.18
CA PHE A 208 -3.54 2.58 -3.24
C PHE A 208 -2.81 1.25 -3.42
N PHE A 209 -1.69 1.31 -4.13
CA PHE A 209 -0.59 0.36 -3.97
C PHE A 209 0.46 0.94 -3.02
N VAL A 210 1.12 0.06 -2.27
CA VAL A 210 2.29 0.41 -1.45
C VAL A 210 3.43 -0.50 -1.83
N GLN A 211 4.46 0.02 -2.50
CA GLN A 211 5.70 -0.71 -2.73
C GLN A 211 6.61 -0.60 -1.51
N PHE A 212 7.24 -1.72 -1.12
CA PHE A 212 8.17 -1.77 0.01
C PHE A 212 9.59 -2.02 -0.49
N TYR A 213 10.53 -1.28 0.08
CA TYR A 213 11.96 -1.35 -0.21
C TYR A 213 12.71 -1.62 1.08
N PRO A 214 13.93 -2.20 1.08
CA PRO A 214 14.73 -2.33 2.30
C PRO A 214 14.90 -1.04 3.10
N TRP A 215 14.80 0.10 2.42
CA TRP A 215 15.00 1.44 2.97
C TRP A 215 13.71 2.25 3.19
N GLY A 216 12.53 1.82 2.71
CA GLY A 216 11.33 2.66 2.80
C GLY A 216 10.12 2.19 2.00
N PHE A 217 9.23 3.13 1.71
CA PHE A 217 7.91 2.88 1.10
C PHE A 217 7.67 3.81 -0.09
N PHE A 218 6.84 3.35 -1.03
CA PHE A 218 6.27 4.22 -2.06
C PHE A 218 4.75 3.98 -2.13
N PHE A 219 3.98 4.99 -1.72
CA PHE A 219 2.53 5.01 -1.79
C PHE A 219 2.08 5.56 -3.14
N ILE A 220 1.32 4.75 -3.87
CA ILE A 220 0.96 5.00 -5.26
C ILE A 220 -0.57 4.90 -5.40
N PRO A 221 -1.27 6.01 -5.70
CA PRO A 221 -2.70 5.97 -5.99
C PRO A 221 -2.98 5.12 -7.24
N LYS A 222 -4.04 4.29 -7.22
CA LYS A 222 -4.42 3.47 -8.39
C LYS A 222 -5.04 4.31 -9.53
N SER A 223 -5.63 5.44 -9.19
CA SER A 223 -6.33 6.37 -10.07
C SER A 223 -6.21 7.82 -9.57
N LEU A 224 -6.01 8.75 -10.48
CA LEU A 224 -5.76 10.16 -10.20
C LEU A 224 -6.56 11.03 -11.15
N GLU A 225 -7.09 12.15 -10.67
CA GLU A 225 -7.64 13.20 -11.52
C GLU A 225 -6.73 14.42 -11.45
N LEU A 226 -5.76 14.48 -12.36
CA LEU A 226 -4.80 15.58 -12.45
C LEU A 226 -5.55 16.85 -12.84
N THR A 227 -5.35 17.91 -12.06
CA THR A 227 -6.02 19.19 -12.29
C THR A 227 -5.05 20.35 -12.08
N ARG A 228 -4.92 21.21 -13.09
CA ARG A 228 -4.27 22.53 -12.98
C ARG A 228 -5.27 23.62 -13.39
N PRO A 229 -5.90 24.31 -12.42
CA PRO A 229 -6.88 25.34 -12.71
C PRO A 229 -6.25 26.55 -13.41
N GLN A 230 -7.08 27.33 -14.12
CA GLN A 230 -6.65 28.58 -14.75
C GLN A 230 -6.49 29.67 -13.68
N ALA A 231 -5.33 30.31 -13.61
CA ALA A 231 -5.22 31.60 -12.92
C ALA A 231 -5.89 32.66 -13.81
N VAL A 232 -6.99 33.25 -13.36
CA VAL A 232 -7.57 34.44 -14.00
C VAL A 232 -7.04 35.65 -13.23
N LEU A 233 -6.59 36.70 -13.95
CA LEU A 233 -6.07 37.93 -13.34
C LEU A 233 -7.00 38.40 -12.21
N GLY A 234 -6.53 38.33 -10.97
CA GLY A 234 -7.24 38.79 -9.76
C GLY A 234 -8.21 37.80 -9.11
N ALA A 235 -8.57 36.69 -9.77
CA ALA A 235 -9.43 35.64 -9.19
C ALA A 235 -8.65 34.31 -9.18
N VAL A 236 -8.34 33.82 -7.99
CA VAL A 236 -7.83 32.45 -7.79
C VAL A 236 -8.85 31.51 -8.43
N GLY A 237 -8.51 30.92 -9.58
CA GLY A 237 -9.41 30.03 -10.31
C GLY A 237 -9.97 28.97 -9.36
N MET A 238 -11.30 28.85 -9.30
CA MET A 238 -11.96 27.88 -8.44
C MET A 238 -11.54 26.46 -8.84
N GLY A 239 -10.70 25.83 -8.03
CA GLY A 239 -10.23 24.46 -8.22
C GLY A 239 -8.95 24.19 -7.43
N LYS A 240 -8.85 23.02 -6.81
CA LYS A 240 -7.62 22.60 -6.11
C LYS A 240 -6.65 22.00 -7.14
N LYS A 241 -5.37 22.43 -7.13
CA LYS A 241 -4.33 21.77 -7.94
C LYS A 241 -4.14 20.34 -7.44
N VAL A 242 -4.18 19.37 -8.36
CA VAL A 242 -3.90 17.96 -8.11
C VAL A 242 -2.82 17.53 -9.09
N ASP A 243 -1.61 17.33 -8.57
CA ASP A 243 -0.41 17.07 -9.36
C ASP A 243 0.47 15.95 -8.80
N THR A 244 0.10 15.39 -7.65
CA THR A 244 0.89 14.38 -6.94
C THR A 244 0.49 13.00 -7.42
N ILE A 245 1.46 12.24 -7.95
CA ILE A 245 1.25 10.90 -8.49
C ILE A 245 1.75 9.78 -7.56
N GLY A 246 2.39 10.15 -6.45
CA GLY A 246 2.90 9.21 -5.47
C GLY A 246 3.59 9.91 -4.30
N LEU A 247 3.86 9.16 -3.25
CA LEU A 247 4.56 9.62 -2.06
C LEU A 247 5.60 8.60 -1.63
N VAL A 248 6.87 8.98 -1.66
CA VAL A 248 7.95 8.18 -1.07
C VAL A 248 8.03 8.52 0.41
N PHE A 249 8.13 7.50 1.26
CA PHE A 249 8.46 7.66 2.68
C PHE A 249 9.78 6.94 2.94
N HIS A 250 10.81 7.71 3.28
CA HIS A 250 12.09 7.22 3.76
C HIS A 250 12.12 7.45 5.29
N PRO A 251 11.86 6.40 6.09
CA PRO A 251 11.82 6.55 7.54
C PRO A 251 13.14 7.08 8.11
N PRO A 252 13.12 7.76 9.27
CA PRO A 252 11.96 7.94 10.13
C PRO A 252 11.01 9.08 9.75
N ASN A 253 11.47 10.13 9.06
CA ASN A 253 10.75 11.41 9.03
C ASN A 253 10.66 12.07 7.65
N MET A 254 11.15 11.45 6.58
CA MET A 254 11.22 12.09 5.26
C MET A 254 10.13 11.61 4.30
N PHE A 255 9.27 12.54 3.88
CA PHE A 255 8.17 12.34 2.95
C PHE A 255 8.45 13.12 1.66
N ILE A 256 8.49 12.45 0.51
CA ILE A 256 8.84 13.08 -0.77
C ILE A 256 7.66 12.90 -1.72
N ASN A 257 6.96 13.98 -2.02
CA ASN A 257 5.86 13.98 -2.97
C ASN A 257 6.41 13.91 -4.39
N VAL A 258 5.96 12.91 -5.15
CA VAL A 258 6.29 12.77 -6.57
C VAL A 258 5.21 13.48 -7.37
N LYS A 259 5.57 14.59 -8.04
CA LYS A 259 4.62 15.47 -8.73
C LYS A 259 4.89 15.59 -10.22
N LEU A 260 3.85 15.98 -10.95
CA LEU A 260 3.92 16.40 -12.35
C LEU A 260 3.74 17.92 -12.46
N ASP A 261 4.65 18.60 -13.14
CA ASP A 261 4.40 19.99 -13.56
C ASP A 261 3.49 20.00 -14.78
N LEU A 262 2.19 20.00 -14.51
CA LEU A 262 1.14 19.95 -15.53
C LEU A 262 1.11 21.23 -16.39
N PRO A 263 0.82 21.15 -17.69
CA PRO A 263 0.49 22.33 -18.51
C PRO A 263 -0.69 23.12 -17.93
N ALA A 264 -0.79 24.42 -18.22
CA ALA A 264 -1.96 25.22 -17.83
C ALA A 264 -3.25 24.68 -18.47
N LYS A 265 -4.37 24.76 -17.73
CA LYS A 265 -5.70 24.24 -18.14
C LYS A 265 -5.69 22.73 -18.41
N THR A 266 -5.13 21.97 -17.47
CA THR A 266 -5.11 20.50 -17.57
C THR A 266 -6.14 19.92 -16.61
N THR A 267 -7.03 19.07 -17.13
CA THR A 267 -7.82 18.12 -16.36
C THR A 267 -7.68 16.77 -17.05
N ARG A 268 -7.13 15.77 -16.38
CA ARG A 268 -6.93 14.43 -16.95
C ARG A 268 -6.99 13.36 -15.87
N ALA A 269 -7.82 12.35 -16.11
CA ALA A 269 -7.79 11.12 -15.33
C ALA A 269 -6.62 10.23 -15.77
N LEU A 270 -5.86 9.69 -14.82
CA LEU A 270 -4.83 8.70 -15.05
C LEU A 270 -5.12 7.46 -14.23
N GLN A 271 -4.93 6.28 -14.81
CA GLN A 271 -5.00 5.00 -14.16
C GLN A 271 -3.62 4.34 -14.11
N PHE A 272 -3.25 3.79 -12.95
CA PHE A 272 -2.01 3.05 -12.78
C PHE A 272 -1.96 1.80 -13.69
N GLY A 273 -0.79 1.48 -14.22
CA GLY A 273 -0.59 0.38 -15.19
C GLY A 273 -0.91 0.80 -16.62
N LYS A 274 -2.08 1.43 -16.81
CA LYS A 274 -2.56 1.91 -18.12
C LYS A 274 -1.85 3.19 -18.58
N ASP A 275 -1.96 4.26 -17.79
CA ASP A 275 -1.50 5.59 -18.16
C ASP A 275 -0.15 5.94 -17.55
N PHE A 276 0.11 5.44 -16.33
CA PHE A 276 1.37 5.66 -15.63
C PHE A 276 1.79 4.49 -14.76
N GLN A 277 3.09 4.36 -14.53
CA GLN A 277 3.69 3.46 -13.54
C GLN A 277 4.90 4.15 -12.90
N VAL A 278 5.17 3.85 -11.64
CA VAL A 278 6.29 4.44 -10.91
C VAL A 278 6.98 3.41 -10.03
N THR A 279 8.28 3.60 -9.85
CA THR A 279 9.09 2.85 -8.87
C THR A 279 10.28 3.69 -8.43
N ALA A 280 11.04 3.21 -7.45
CA ALA A 280 12.22 3.90 -6.94
C ALA A 280 13.40 2.94 -6.72
N LYS A 281 14.59 3.52 -6.64
CA LYS A 281 15.83 2.83 -6.28
C LYS A 281 16.69 3.77 -5.46
N LYS A 282 17.15 3.33 -4.29
CA LYS A 282 18.12 4.08 -3.49
C LYS A 282 19.53 3.73 -3.96
N THR A 283 20.29 4.73 -4.37
CA THR A 283 21.63 4.55 -4.98
C THR A 283 22.77 4.82 -4.01
N SER A 284 22.54 5.64 -2.97
CA SER A 284 23.48 5.90 -1.89
C SER A 284 22.74 6.07 -0.56
N GLU A 285 23.40 6.51 0.52
CA GLU A 285 22.71 6.85 1.77
C GLU A 285 21.74 8.03 1.62
N THR A 286 22.04 8.96 0.71
CA THR A 286 21.38 10.26 0.54
C THR A 286 20.68 10.44 -0.80
N ASP A 287 20.80 9.47 -1.71
CA ASP A 287 20.30 9.59 -3.08
C ASP A 287 19.25 8.52 -3.40
N ILE A 288 18.14 8.98 -3.99
CA ILE A 288 17.03 8.14 -4.45
C ILE A 288 16.75 8.51 -5.90
N GLU A 289 16.75 7.51 -6.77
CA GLU A 289 16.26 7.60 -8.14
C GLU A 289 14.78 7.22 -8.17
N ILE A 290 13.95 8.09 -8.75
CA ILE A 290 12.53 7.82 -8.98
C ILE A 290 12.33 7.66 -10.48
N PHE A 291 11.69 6.56 -10.88
CA PHE A 291 11.40 6.26 -12.27
C PHE A 291 9.91 6.38 -12.53
N LEU A 292 9.57 7.02 -13.64
CA LEU A 292 8.20 7.26 -14.08
C LEU A 292 8.04 6.81 -15.52
N ILE A 293 7.12 5.88 -15.75
CA ILE A 293 6.53 5.65 -17.07
C ILE A 293 5.23 6.43 -17.15
N ILE A 294 5.06 7.25 -18.18
CA ILE A 294 3.79 7.92 -18.48
C ILE A 294 3.67 8.18 -19.98
N ASP A 295 2.51 7.89 -20.56
CA ASP A 295 2.24 8.09 -21.99
C ASP A 295 3.29 7.46 -22.92
N GLY A 296 3.80 6.28 -22.55
CA GLY A 296 4.82 5.56 -23.32
C GLY A 296 6.24 6.13 -23.23
N GLN A 297 6.49 7.14 -22.40
CA GLN A 297 7.80 7.68 -22.08
C GLN A 297 8.32 7.14 -20.75
N LEU A 298 9.64 7.04 -20.61
CA LEU A 298 10.33 6.73 -19.36
C LEU A 298 11.22 7.90 -18.96
N ALA A 299 11.07 8.39 -17.74
CA ALA A 299 11.95 9.39 -17.14
C ALA A 299 12.49 8.92 -15.79
N LYS A 300 13.64 9.50 -15.42
CA LYS A 300 14.28 9.32 -14.12
C LYS A 300 14.45 10.67 -13.45
N TYR A 301 14.19 10.74 -12.16
CA TYR A 301 14.49 11.89 -11.30
C TYR A 301 15.55 11.46 -10.27
N ASN A 302 16.65 12.20 -10.18
CA ASN A 302 17.69 11.99 -9.18
C ASN A 302 17.45 12.93 -8.01
N TYR A 303 16.97 12.41 -6.89
CA TYR A 303 16.71 13.19 -5.68
C TYR A 303 17.82 12.95 -4.66
N SER A 304 18.43 14.03 -4.18
CA SER A 304 19.45 14.03 -3.13
C SER A 304 18.95 14.82 -1.92
N PHE A 305 19.19 14.32 -0.72
CA PHE A 305 18.77 14.97 0.52
C PHE A 305 19.87 15.00 1.58
N ASP A 306 19.74 15.92 2.53
CA ASP A 306 20.59 15.94 3.72
C ASP A 306 20.10 14.91 4.73
N ILE A 307 20.91 13.87 4.98
CA ILE A 307 20.59 12.80 5.94
C ILE A 307 20.30 13.33 7.35
N ARG A 308 20.83 14.50 7.72
CA ARG A 308 20.59 15.12 9.04
C ARG A 308 19.14 15.55 9.23
N ASN A 309 18.39 15.73 8.14
CA ASN A 309 16.96 16.03 8.18
C ASN A 309 16.13 14.78 8.47
N ASN A 310 16.66 13.58 8.22
CA ASN A 310 15.95 12.32 8.40
C ASN A 310 16.43 11.57 9.65
N LYS A 311 16.22 12.17 10.82
CA LYS A 311 16.53 11.55 12.13
C LYS A 311 15.29 11.49 13.03
N PRO A 312 15.20 10.53 13.97
CA PRO A 312 14.01 10.34 14.80
C PRO A 312 13.61 11.58 15.62
N GLU A 313 14.59 12.34 16.09
CA GLU A 313 14.39 13.56 16.89
C GLU A 313 13.99 14.79 16.06
N ARG A 314 14.07 14.71 14.74
CA ARG A 314 13.73 15.82 13.83
C ARG A 314 12.23 15.82 13.52
N PRO A 315 11.64 16.99 13.23
CA PRO A 315 10.27 17.04 12.74
C PRO A 315 10.15 16.33 11.38
N LYS A 316 8.93 15.89 11.05
CA LYS A 316 8.62 15.36 9.72
C LYS A 316 9.02 16.39 8.66
N HIS A 317 9.77 15.93 7.67
CA HIS A 317 10.25 16.72 6.55
C HIS A 317 9.48 16.32 5.29
N THR A 318 8.96 17.30 4.57
CA THR A 318 8.16 17.09 3.37
C THR A 318 8.78 17.81 2.19
N ASP A 319 9.26 17.04 1.23
CA ASP A 319 9.82 17.53 -0.02
C ASP A 319 8.90 17.25 -1.21
N ASN A 320 9.20 17.89 -2.33
CA ASN A 320 8.48 17.74 -3.58
C ASN A 320 9.49 17.60 -4.72
N ILE A 321 9.34 16.54 -5.51
CA ILE A 321 10.05 16.38 -6.78
C ILE A 321 9.07 16.53 -7.94
N HIS A 322 9.56 17.04 -9.07
CA HIS A 322 8.71 17.48 -10.16
C HIS A 322 9.22 16.91 -11.49
N PHE A 323 8.45 16.01 -12.09
CA PHE A 323 8.61 15.65 -13.49
C PHE A 323 7.91 16.70 -14.36
N LYS A 324 8.65 17.31 -15.27
CA LYS A 324 8.13 18.40 -16.10
C LYS A 324 7.35 17.84 -17.28
N CYS A 325 6.09 18.26 -17.41
CA CYS A 325 5.22 17.87 -18.51
C CYS A 325 4.89 19.06 -19.41
N THR A 326 4.97 18.88 -20.71
CA THR A 326 4.39 19.77 -21.72
C THR A 326 3.28 19.05 -22.47
N CYS A 327 2.44 19.80 -23.17
CA CYS A 327 1.44 19.23 -24.06
C CYS A 327 1.27 20.20 -25.24
N ASP A 328 1.46 19.70 -26.45
CA ASP A 328 1.45 20.49 -27.67
C ASP A 328 0.02 20.92 -28.02
N ALA A 329 -0.11 22.00 -28.81
CA ALA A 329 -1.42 22.60 -29.09
C ALA A 329 -2.40 21.66 -29.80
N GLU A 330 -1.91 20.80 -30.70
CA GLU A 330 -2.73 19.79 -31.37
C GLU A 330 -3.13 18.65 -30.42
N GLU A 331 -2.23 18.25 -29.53
CA GLU A 331 -2.48 17.18 -28.56
C GLU A 331 -3.55 17.59 -27.54
N LYS A 332 -3.56 18.87 -27.12
CA LYS A 332 -4.61 19.45 -26.25
C LYS A 332 -6.01 19.41 -26.84
N LYS A 333 -6.16 19.26 -28.17
CA LYS A 333 -7.47 19.15 -28.82
C LYS A 333 -8.03 17.72 -28.76
N LYS A 334 -7.19 16.73 -28.43
CA LYS A 334 -7.62 15.33 -28.35
C LYS A 334 -8.42 15.09 -27.06
N PRO A 335 -9.36 14.13 -27.06
CA PRO A 335 -10.11 13.76 -25.85
C PRO A 335 -9.20 13.31 -24.70
N GLU A 336 -8.11 12.61 -25.02
CA GLU A 336 -7.10 12.14 -24.07
C GLU A 336 -5.73 12.72 -24.47
N PRO A 337 -5.36 13.92 -23.97
CA PRO A 337 -4.10 14.56 -24.34
C PRO A 337 -2.92 13.85 -23.69
N ARG A 338 -1.95 13.41 -24.50
CA ARG A 338 -0.68 12.85 -24.00
C ARG A 338 0.26 13.97 -23.54
N PHE A 339 0.93 13.73 -22.43
CA PHE A 339 2.00 14.59 -21.94
C PHE A 339 3.30 14.22 -22.64
N LYS A 340 4.13 15.23 -22.89
CA LYS A 340 5.53 15.07 -23.26
C LYS A 340 6.38 15.39 -22.04
N LEU A 341 7.19 14.43 -21.60
CA LEU A 341 8.15 14.65 -20.53
C LEU A 341 9.29 15.53 -21.05
N THR A 342 9.74 16.46 -20.22
CA THR A 342 10.87 17.34 -20.53
C THR A 342 11.92 17.18 -19.45
N ALA A 343 13.18 17.02 -19.87
CA ALA A 343 14.29 17.02 -18.93
C ALA A 343 14.35 18.34 -18.13
N CYS A 344 14.80 18.24 -16.89
CA CYS A 344 15.12 19.39 -16.03
C CYS A 344 16.44 19.11 -15.32
N LYS A 345 16.88 20.00 -14.42
CA LYS A 345 18.17 19.87 -13.72
C LYS A 345 18.36 18.49 -13.09
N ASP A 346 17.31 18.00 -12.44
CA ASP A 346 17.34 16.77 -11.64
C ASP A 346 16.55 15.63 -12.30
N SER A 347 15.98 15.84 -13.50
CA SER A 347 15.23 14.83 -14.25
C SER A 347 15.72 14.67 -15.68
N VAL A 348 15.89 13.43 -16.10
CA VAL A 348 16.24 13.07 -17.48
C VAL A 348 15.15 12.19 -18.09
N VAL A 349 14.87 12.41 -19.37
CA VAL A 349 14.03 11.49 -20.17
C VAL A 349 14.95 10.41 -20.71
N LEU A 350 14.70 9.16 -20.33
CA LEU A 350 15.49 8.01 -20.72
C LEU A 350 15.01 7.42 -22.05
N LEU A 351 13.69 7.41 -22.27
CA LEU A 351 13.07 6.98 -23.53
C LEU A 351 11.87 7.87 -23.84
N GLU A 352 11.80 8.36 -25.08
CA GLU A 352 10.73 9.26 -25.54
C GLU A 352 9.46 8.52 -25.99
N GLN A 353 9.55 7.20 -26.24
CA GLN A 353 8.43 6.39 -26.72
C GLN A 353 8.70 4.90 -26.54
N GLY A 354 7.66 4.08 -26.74
CA GLY A 354 7.78 2.62 -26.77
C GLY A 354 7.89 1.95 -25.40
N CYS A 355 7.63 2.68 -24.31
CA CYS A 355 7.55 2.06 -22.98
C CYS A 355 6.26 1.24 -22.84
N PRO A 356 6.29 0.14 -22.08
CA PRO A 356 5.12 -0.71 -21.87
C PRO A 356 3.95 0.08 -21.28
N CYS A 357 2.76 -0.22 -21.78
CA CYS A 357 1.51 0.01 -21.07
C CYS A 357 1.07 -1.36 -20.53
N GLY A 358 0.94 -1.46 -19.21
CA GLY A 358 0.54 -2.69 -18.55
C GLY A 358 -0.96 -2.77 -18.33
N ASN A 359 -1.41 -3.94 -17.89
CA ASN A 359 -2.74 -4.05 -17.29
C ASN A 359 -2.79 -3.27 -15.96
N PRO A 360 -3.99 -2.85 -15.52
CA PRO A 360 -4.20 -2.49 -14.12
C PRO A 360 -3.63 -3.61 -13.24
N ASP A 361 -2.94 -3.25 -12.17
CA ASP A 361 -2.24 -4.13 -11.22
C ASP A 361 -0.81 -4.57 -11.62
N GLU A 362 -0.39 -4.41 -12.88
CA GLU A 362 1.00 -4.67 -13.27
C GLU A 362 1.92 -3.59 -12.71
N GLN A 363 2.89 -4.00 -11.88
CA GLN A 363 3.84 -3.08 -11.26
C GLN A 363 5.07 -2.87 -12.15
N LEU A 364 5.56 -1.64 -12.19
CA LEU A 364 6.95 -1.35 -12.50
C LEU A 364 7.76 -1.58 -11.22
N VAL A 365 8.83 -2.36 -11.30
CA VAL A 365 9.64 -2.74 -10.15
C VAL A 365 11.13 -2.56 -10.43
N SER A 366 11.89 -2.33 -9.36
CA SER A 366 13.35 -2.32 -9.34
C SER A 366 13.88 -3.47 -8.50
N GLU A 367 15.19 -3.75 -8.59
CA GLU A 367 15.84 -4.84 -7.84
C GLU A 367 15.72 -4.71 -6.32
N GLN A 368 15.27 -3.56 -5.83
CA GLN A 368 15.09 -3.26 -4.41
C GLN A 368 13.64 -3.40 -3.95
N VAL A 369 12.67 -3.71 -4.82
CA VAL A 369 11.30 -3.96 -4.39
C VAL A 369 11.22 -5.32 -3.69
N ILE A 370 10.76 -5.32 -2.44
CA ILE A 370 10.53 -6.55 -1.67
C ILE A 370 9.16 -7.14 -2.03
N ALA A 371 8.16 -6.27 -2.02
CA ALA A 371 6.76 -6.63 -2.23
C ALA A 371 5.99 -5.36 -2.58
N PHE A 372 4.76 -5.52 -3.05
CA PHE A 372 3.76 -4.48 -2.95
C PHE A 372 2.55 -4.97 -2.15
N PHE A 373 1.86 -4.04 -1.50
CA PHE A 373 0.58 -4.25 -0.86
C PHE A 373 -0.50 -3.56 -1.68
N ASP A 374 -1.56 -4.30 -1.99
CA ASP A 374 -2.78 -3.76 -2.56
C ASP A 374 -3.78 -3.47 -1.43
N ALA A 375 -4.02 -2.18 -1.16
CA ALA A 375 -4.86 -1.73 -0.07
C ALA A 375 -6.34 -2.08 -0.23
N GLU A 376 -6.83 -2.18 -1.47
CA GLU A 376 -8.23 -2.53 -1.77
C GLU A 376 -8.56 -3.94 -1.31
N VAL A 377 -7.68 -4.88 -1.66
CA VAL A 377 -7.87 -6.30 -1.35
C VAL A 377 -7.09 -6.75 -0.12
N CYS A 378 -6.33 -5.86 0.51
CA CYS A 378 -5.48 -6.14 1.68
C CYS A 378 -4.54 -7.34 1.47
N LEU A 379 -3.92 -7.43 0.29
CA LEU A 379 -3.03 -8.53 -0.09
C LEU A 379 -1.62 -8.05 -0.40
N TYR A 380 -0.64 -8.88 -0.04
CA TYR A 380 0.75 -8.69 -0.40
C TYR A 380 1.08 -9.53 -1.63
N TYR A 381 1.94 -8.99 -2.47
CA TYR A 381 2.50 -9.64 -3.63
C TYR A 381 4.02 -9.49 -3.60
N THR A 382 4.74 -10.57 -3.89
CA THR A 382 6.22 -10.59 -3.93
C THR A 382 6.70 -11.36 -5.16
N HIS A 383 7.99 -11.28 -5.43
CA HIS A 383 8.66 -11.98 -6.53
C HIS A 383 9.91 -12.70 -6.02
N PRO A 384 10.43 -13.71 -6.72
CA PRO A 384 11.54 -14.48 -6.20
C PRO A 384 12.84 -13.72 -5.90
N PRO A 385 13.25 -12.69 -6.68
CA PRO A 385 14.42 -11.88 -6.33
C PRO A 385 14.34 -11.21 -4.94
N ALA A 386 13.13 -11.05 -4.38
CA ALA A 386 12.92 -10.40 -3.09
C ALA A 386 13.40 -11.26 -1.91
N LEU A 387 13.61 -12.56 -2.10
CA LEU A 387 14.15 -13.46 -1.06
C LEU A 387 15.50 -12.99 -0.50
N LYS A 388 16.30 -12.29 -1.31
CA LYS A 388 17.57 -11.70 -0.87
C LYS A 388 17.40 -10.45 -0.01
N LEU A 389 16.22 -9.84 -0.06
CA LEU A 389 15.92 -8.56 0.56
C LEU A 389 15.22 -8.72 1.91
N CYS A 390 14.41 -9.77 2.06
CA CYS A 390 13.55 -10.02 3.21
C CYS A 390 13.13 -11.50 3.29
N ASP A 391 12.94 -12.00 4.51
CA ASP A 391 12.52 -13.36 4.87
C ASP A 391 11.06 -13.45 5.35
N ALA A 392 10.31 -12.35 5.29
CA ALA A 392 8.92 -12.28 5.75
C ALA A 392 7.96 -13.15 4.90
N PHE A 393 8.36 -13.51 3.68
CA PHE A 393 7.57 -14.28 2.73
C PHE A 393 8.35 -15.52 2.31
N THR A 394 7.74 -16.70 2.47
CA THR A 394 8.41 -17.99 2.19
C THR A 394 7.78 -18.74 1.03
N ASP A 395 6.57 -18.36 0.62
CA ASP A 395 5.83 -18.99 -0.46
C ASP A 395 4.90 -18.03 -1.20
N VAL A 396 4.58 -18.39 -2.44
CA VAL A 396 3.69 -17.62 -3.33
C VAL A 396 2.55 -18.49 -3.83
N ALA A 397 1.40 -17.86 -4.03
CA ALA A 397 0.24 -18.52 -4.61
C ALA A 397 0.54 -18.94 -6.05
N ILE A 398 0.19 -20.18 -6.37
CA ILE A 398 0.13 -20.72 -7.71
C ILE A 398 -1.31 -20.52 -8.18
N ARG A 399 -1.50 -19.91 -9.34
CA ARG A 399 -2.80 -19.98 -10.02
C ARG A 399 -2.85 -21.34 -10.71
N GLU A 400 -3.81 -22.17 -10.34
CA GLU A 400 -4.27 -23.28 -11.20
C GLU A 400 -5.12 -22.74 -12.34
#